data_AF-A0A165GBS0-F1
#
_entry.id   AF-A0A165GBS0-F1
#
_cell.length_a   1.000
_cell.length_b   1.000
_cell.length_c   1.000
_cell.angle_alpha   90.00
_cell.angle_beta   90.00
_cell.angle_gamma   90.00
#
_symmetry.space_group_name_H-M   'P 1'
#
loop_
_entity.id
_entity.type
_entity.pdbx_description
1 polymer ?
#
loop_
_entity_poly.entity_id
_entity_poly.type
_entity_poly.pdbx_seq_one_letter_code
_entity_poly.pdbx_strand_id
1 'polypeptide(L)'
;MAAAALEPLEVVLSDELTALVHRHKIATRTEGEIDCLTIVSRGLAIHGQKEVVWTVRDYYSGGLPNEPLRWYDMLLKYAKEGRIVDAYGVTEFTAKGWFGRDDICAIVYMPPQPIPSLPGTALPQSRLHAIPLTAPERGTSLLRALCLLGYSTRYFPFPPWFDAKRSTTIAEEQLAESVLSKAACLRVSGISATRRTTSGVPEVILRIRPGAIETLRAAVEASPFESVLGLEMELHEDADSCMVWVPGSTSLQAIGSGDTMDALGMCFVLFCPQQDHVELRQVEDGYVVFLTDELWTRIREAFTRRTPLFLPADPGGTSLRVEWLEESLATDASSEVTLNVDHIAQSPTAHVFLDSVTLQDLGTPPTAGHVLSVQAYTRAALSALLAVVPADAEVDVPRDVGPDGAEDEDEERWVLATLEFVQGGALKSVGFVVSPEDGRVDIAAMRRVLESVEMAPGTMACKFQMVLRLWRREVVVDAVEEPL
;
A
#
# COMPACT_ATOMS: atom_id res chain seq x y z
N MET A 1 -10.50 14.08 24.51
CA MET A 1 -11.38 15.06 23.84
C MET A 1 -10.99 15.10 22.37
N ALA A 2 -11.79 14.52 21.49
CA ALA A 2 -11.58 14.70 20.05
C ALA A 2 -11.87 16.16 19.72
N ALA A 3 -10.90 16.88 19.16
CA ALA A 3 -11.15 18.22 18.63
C ALA A 3 -12.25 18.10 17.56
N ALA A 4 -13.30 18.91 17.67
CA ALA A 4 -14.31 18.99 16.61
C ALA A 4 -13.57 19.33 15.31
N ALA A 5 -13.57 18.40 14.35
CA ALA A 5 -12.93 18.61 13.08
C ALA A 5 -13.62 19.81 12.42
N LEU A 6 -12.87 20.88 12.19
CA LEU A 6 -13.37 22.01 11.40
C LEU A 6 -13.74 21.47 10.02
N GLU A 7 -14.96 21.76 9.57
CA GLU A 7 -15.38 21.42 8.22
C GLU A 7 -14.40 22.03 7.21
N PRO A 8 -14.03 21.29 6.15
CA PRO A 8 -13.15 21.84 5.13
C PRO A 8 -13.79 23.04 4.45
N LEU A 9 -12.96 24.03 4.10
CA LEU A 9 -13.38 25.09 3.20
C LEU A 9 -13.49 24.51 1.79
N GLU A 10 -14.67 24.61 1.19
CA GLU A 10 -14.92 24.20 -0.18
C GLU A 10 -14.63 25.36 -1.15
N VAL A 11 -13.83 25.10 -2.18
CA VAL A 11 -13.49 26.05 -3.24
C VAL A 11 -13.89 25.45 -4.58
N VAL A 12 -14.95 25.98 -5.18
CA VAL A 12 -15.41 25.57 -6.52
C VAL A 12 -14.47 26.16 -7.57
N LEU A 13 -13.83 25.30 -8.38
CA LEU A 13 -12.93 25.71 -9.46
C LEU A 13 -13.66 25.75 -10.81
N SER A 14 -14.50 24.74 -11.05
CA SER A 14 -15.41 24.66 -12.19
C SER A 14 -16.62 23.79 -11.85
N ASP A 15 -17.55 23.61 -12.79
CA ASP A 15 -18.75 22.77 -12.62
C ASP A 15 -18.42 21.29 -12.34
N GLU A 16 -17.22 20.84 -12.69
CA GLU A 16 -16.78 19.45 -12.55
C GLU A 16 -15.66 19.26 -11.50
N LEU A 17 -15.16 20.34 -10.91
CA LEU A 17 -13.96 20.30 -10.08
C LEU A 17 -14.06 21.26 -8.90
N THR A 18 -13.85 20.69 -7.72
CA THR A 18 -13.82 21.39 -6.45
C THR A 18 -12.53 21.05 -5.71
N ALA A 19 -12.04 21.98 -4.89
CA ALA A 19 -10.98 21.73 -3.93
C ALA A 19 -11.52 21.82 -2.49
N LEU A 20 -11.23 20.81 -1.67
CA LEU A 20 -11.47 20.84 -0.22
C LEU A 20 -10.20 21.26 0.50
N VAL A 21 -10.29 22.28 1.35
CA VAL A 21 -9.15 22.80 2.10
C VAL A 21 -9.31 22.53 3.60
N HIS A 22 -8.41 21.73 4.13
CA HIS A 22 -8.30 21.41 5.55
C HIS A 22 -7.16 22.20 6.19
N ARG A 23 -7.47 22.97 7.24
CA ARG A 23 -6.49 23.59 8.14
C ARG A 23 -6.24 22.65 9.30
N HIS A 24 -4.98 22.29 9.53
CA HIS A 24 -4.60 21.36 10.60
C HIS A 24 -3.14 21.57 11.00
N LYS A 25 -2.69 20.81 12.00
CA LYS A 25 -1.31 20.84 12.48
C LYS A 25 -0.66 19.49 12.36
N ILE A 26 0.56 19.45 11.83
CA ILE A 26 1.38 18.23 11.80
C ILE A 26 2.44 18.32 12.89
N ALA A 27 2.54 17.29 13.73
CA ALA A 27 3.66 17.15 14.65
C ALA A 27 4.93 16.70 13.90
N THR A 28 6.02 17.41 14.10
CA THR A 28 7.33 17.14 13.51
C THR A 28 8.36 16.89 14.62
N ARG A 29 9.37 16.06 14.34
CA ARG A 29 10.45 15.79 15.29
C ARG A 29 11.44 16.95 15.43
N THR A 30 11.47 17.88 14.47
CA THR A 30 12.44 18.98 14.41
C THR A 30 11.89 20.29 14.95
N GLU A 31 10.61 20.60 14.70
CA GLU A 31 10.03 21.93 14.95
C GLU A 31 8.80 21.88 15.86
N GLY A 32 8.42 20.70 16.37
CA GLY A 32 7.15 20.52 17.08
C GLY A 32 5.98 20.58 16.13
N GLU A 33 4.89 21.24 16.50
CA GLU A 33 3.73 21.38 15.63
C GLU A 33 3.92 22.46 14.57
N ILE A 34 3.63 22.13 13.30
CA ILE A 34 3.58 23.09 12.21
C ILE A 34 2.15 23.23 11.70
N ASP A 35 1.70 24.46 11.45
CA ASP A 35 0.43 24.72 10.78
C ASP A 35 0.54 24.33 9.30
N CYS A 36 -0.48 23.63 8.80
CA CYS A 36 -0.54 23.10 7.44
C CYS A 36 -1.91 23.32 6.80
N LEU A 37 -1.90 23.46 5.49
CA LEU A 37 -3.08 23.38 4.62
C LEU A 37 -2.99 22.10 3.80
N THR A 38 -3.96 21.20 3.95
CA THR A 38 -4.15 20.11 3.00
C THR A 38 -5.29 20.46 2.05
N ILE A 39 -4.98 20.51 0.77
CA ILE A 39 -5.89 20.83 -0.31
C ILE A 39 -6.10 19.55 -1.10
N VAL A 40 -7.35 19.17 -1.32
CA VAL A 40 -7.74 17.88 -1.91
C VAL A 40 -8.63 18.15 -3.10
N SER A 41 -8.30 17.64 -4.28
CA SER A 41 -9.21 17.73 -5.43
C SER A 41 -10.42 16.81 -5.25
N ARG A 42 -11.55 17.19 -5.86
CA ARG A 42 -12.71 16.33 -6.08
C ARG A 42 -13.26 16.55 -7.48
N GLY A 43 -13.38 15.47 -8.24
CA GLY A 43 -13.93 15.46 -9.60
C GLY A 43 -12.96 14.94 -10.66
N LEU A 44 -11.66 14.82 -10.34
CA LEU A 44 -10.68 14.24 -11.27
C LEU A 44 -10.98 12.76 -11.55
N ALA A 45 -11.50 12.04 -10.56
CA ALA A 45 -11.79 10.61 -10.66
C ALA A 45 -12.80 10.28 -11.77
N ILE A 46 -13.73 11.19 -12.07
CA ILE A 46 -14.72 11.03 -13.16
C ILE A 46 -14.04 10.89 -14.53
N HIS A 47 -12.83 11.44 -14.67
CA HIS A 47 -12.03 11.39 -15.89
C HIS A 47 -10.90 10.35 -15.81
N GLY A 48 -10.99 9.39 -14.89
CA GLY A 48 -9.98 8.33 -14.70
C GLY A 48 -8.68 8.80 -14.03
N GLN A 49 -8.60 10.06 -13.61
CA GLN A 49 -7.45 10.59 -12.89
C GLN A 49 -7.66 10.44 -11.38
N LYS A 50 -6.73 9.80 -10.67
CA LYS A 50 -6.75 9.77 -9.19
C LYS A 50 -6.80 11.18 -8.63
N GLU A 51 -7.55 11.39 -7.56
CA GLU A 51 -7.58 12.70 -6.89
C GLU A 51 -6.18 13.07 -6.41
N VAL A 52 -5.84 14.35 -6.43
CA VAL A 52 -4.52 14.83 -6.03
C VAL A 52 -4.64 15.60 -4.72
N VAL A 53 -3.70 15.34 -3.81
CA VAL A 53 -3.61 15.95 -2.49
C VAL A 53 -2.31 16.74 -2.41
N TRP A 54 -2.45 18.01 -2.04
CA TRP A 54 -1.35 18.87 -1.68
C TRP A 54 -1.40 19.10 -0.18
N THR A 55 -0.28 18.93 0.52
CA THR A 55 -0.15 19.52 1.86
C THR A 55 0.96 20.53 1.82
N VAL A 56 0.70 21.74 2.29
CA VAL A 56 1.69 22.81 2.35
C VAL A 56 1.75 23.37 3.76
N ARG A 57 2.95 23.73 4.19
CA ARG A 57 3.12 24.47 5.43
C ARG A 57 2.46 25.85 5.29
N ASP A 58 1.64 26.22 6.28
CA ASP A 58 0.84 27.43 6.19
C ASP A 58 1.66 28.66 6.60
N TYR A 59 2.02 29.47 5.61
CA TYR A 59 2.58 30.81 5.81
C TYR A 59 1.61 31.90 5.34
N TYR A 60 0.41 31.53 4.91
CA TYR A 60 -0.54 32.42 4.30
C TYR A 60 -1.41 32.99 5.41
N SER A 61 -1.34 34.30 5.64
CA SER A 61 -2.08 35.01 6.70
C SER A 61 -3.59 35.03 6.46
N GLY A 62 -4.24 33.85 6.43
CA GLY A 62 -5.64 33.64 6.06
C GLY A 62 -5.88 33.38 4.57
N GLY A 63 -4.87 33.53 3.71
CA GLY A 63 -4.97 33.24 2.27
C GLY A 63 -4.88 31.75 1.92
N LEU A 64 -5.12 31.43 0.65
CA LEU A 64 -4.89 30.12 0.06
C LEU A 64 -3.76 30.19 -0.97
N PRO A 65 -2.90 29.17 -1.07
CA PRO A 65 -1.97 29.07 -2.19
C PRO A 65 -2.75 28.86 -3.49
N ASN A 66 -2.44 29.64 -4.52
CA ASN A 66 -3.12 29.55 -5.81
C ASN A 66 -2.59 28.40 -6.66
N GLU A 67 -1.35 27.97 -6.40
CA GLU A 67 -0.63 27.00 -7.21
C GLU A 67 -1.31 25.63 -7.23
N PRO A 68 -1.70 25.02 -6.10
CA PRO A 68 -2.47 23.77 -6.09
C PRO A 68 -3.79 23.87 -6.86
N LEU A 69 -4.51 24.99 -6.71
CA LEU A 69 -5.82 25.19 -7.35
C LEU A 69 -5.68 25.24 -8.87
N ARG A 70 -4.72 26.02 -9.37
CA ARG A 70 -4.41 26.08 -10.81
C ARG A 70 -3.89 24.75 -11.35
N TRP A 71 -3.19 23.98 -10.52
CA TRP A 71 -2.70 22.66 -10.90
C TRP A 71 -3.84 21.68 -11.16
N TYR A 72 -4.90 21.72 -10.35
CA TYR A 72 -6.06 20.85 -10.56
C TYR A 72 -6.78 21.14 -11.88
N ASP A 73 -6.95 22.41 -12.24
CA ASP A 73 -7.53 22.77 -13.55
C ASP A 73 -6.70 22.21 -14.71
N MET A 74 -5.37 22.26 -14.59
CA MET A 74 -4.46 21.69 -15.57
C MET A 74 -4.59 20.17 -15.64
N LEU A 75 -4.63 19.48 -14.50
CA LEU A 75 -4.80 18.03 -14.44
C LEU A 75 -6.15 17.59 -15.01
N LEU A 76 -7.24 18.30 -14.71
CA LEU A 76 -8.55 18.03 -15.28
C LEU A 76 -8.52 18.12 -16.81
N LYS A 77 -7.89 19.18 -17.35
CA LYS A 77 -7.75 19.33 -18.80
C LYS A 77 -7.02 18.14 -19.42
N TYR A 78 -5.91 17.70 -18.83
CA TYR A 78 -5.16 16.55 -19.36
C TYR A 78 -5.90 15.23 -19.17
N ALA A 79 -6.61 15.04 -18.05
CA ALA A 79 -7.42 13.86 -17.81
C ALA A 79 -8.53 13.71 -18.87
N LYS A 80 -9.18 14.81 -19.25
CA LYS A 80 -10.16 14.85 -20.36
C LYS A 80 -9.58 14.44 -21.71
N GLU A 81 -8.28 14.60 -21.90
CA GLU A 81 -7.53 14.16 -23.09
C GLU A 81 -6.98 12.73 -22.95
N GLY A 82 -7.32 12.00 -21.87
CA GLY A 82 -6.80 10.67 -21.56
C GLY A 82 -5.35 10.67 -21.06
N ARG A 83 -4.81 11.85 -20.72
CA ARG A 83 -3.45 12.04 -20.21
C ARG A 83 -3.49 12.15 -18.70
N ILE A 84 -3.31 11.02 -18.03
CA ILE A 84 -3.35 10.91 -16.57
C ILE A 84 -1.94 10.81 -15.97
N VAL A 85 -1.84 11.07 -14.67
CA VAL A 85 -0.66 10.84 -13.83
C VAL A 85 -0.96 9.76 -12.80
N ASP A 86 0.07 9.00 -12.44
CA ASP A 86 0.01 7.93 -11.45
C ASP A 86 1.17 8.03 -10.45
N ALA A 87 1.18 7.16 -9.44
CA ALA A 87 2.22 7.07 -8.43
C ALA A 87 3.61 6.91 -9.05
N TYR A 88 4.57 7.61 -8.45
CA TYR A 88 5.95 7.81 -8.93
C TYR A 88 6.07 8.53 -10.28
N GLY A 89 4.95 8.98 -10.86
CA GLY A 89 4.93 9.86 -12.01
C GLY A 89 5.52 11.24 -11.68
N VAL A 90 6.07 11.90 -12.70
CA VAL A 90 6.65 13.23 -12.58
C VAL A 90 6.06 14.14 -13.66
N THR A 91 5.60 15.33 -13.27
CA THR A 91 5.27 16.41 -14.20
C THR A 91 6.33 17.50 -14.10
N GLU A 92 7.04 17.74 -15.19
CA GLU A 92 8.01 18.82 -15.30
C GLU A 92 7.39 20.07 -15.92
N PHE A 93 7.88 21.24 -15.51
CA PHE A 93 7.41 22.51 -16.03
C PHE A 93 8.49 23.58 -15.94
N THR A 94 8.36 24.61 -16.78
CA THR A 94 9.27 25.76 -16.83
C THR A 94 8.69 27.02 -16.18
N ALA A 95 7.48 26.93 -15.63
CA ALA A 95 6.83 28.05 -14.94
C ALA A 95 7.60 28.41 -13.66
N LYS A 96 7.85 29.71 -13.48
CA LYS A 96 8.54 30.28 -12.32
C LYS A 96 7.56 30.76 -11.24
N GLY A 97 8.07 31.10 -10.06
CA GLY A 97 7.30 31.65 -8.96
C GLY A 97 6.37 30.66 -8.25
N TRP A 98 6.58 29.36 -8.44
CA TRP A 98 5.80 28.31 -7.78
C TRP A 98 6.00 28.36 -6.26
N PHE A 99 4.94 28.66 -5.51
CA PHE A 99 5.00 28.93 -4.07
C PHE A 99 6.00 30.04 -3.72
N GLY A 100 6.12 31.04 -4.60
CA GLY A 100 7.08 32.13 -4.45
C GLY A 100 8.54 31.72 -4.73
N ARG A 101 8.77 30.56 -5.36
CA ARG A 101 10.09 30.05 -5.70
C ARG A 101 10.28 29.85 -7.19
N ASP A 102 11.46 30.18 -7.68
CA ASP A 102 11.83 30.02 -9.10
C ASP A 102 12.60 28.73 -9.39
N ASP A 103 13.03 28.01 -8.36
CA ASP A 103 13.85 26.80 -8.45
C ASP A 103 13.03 25.51 -8.47
N ILE A 104 11.73 25.58 -8.16
CA ILE A 104 10.79 24.47 -8.27
C ILE A 104 10.43 24.26 -9.75
N CYS A 105 10.67 23.05 -10.26
CA CYS A 105 10.50 22.75 -11.68
C CYS A 105 9.82 21.41 -11.97
N ALA A 106 9.48 20.64 -10.93
CA ALA A 106 8.80 19.36 -11.09
C ALA A 106 7.87 19.06 -9.91
N ILE A 107 6.78 18.36 -10.19
CA ILE A 107 5.92 17.72 -9.18
C ILE A 107 6.06 16.22 -9.34
N VAL A 108 6.41 15.52 -8.25
CA VAL A 108 6.24 14.07 -8.17
C VAL A 108 4.91 13.73 -7.50
N TYR A 109 4.25 12.69 -8.01
CA TYR A 109 3.05 12.10 -7.42
C TYR A 109 3.41 10.86 -6.63
N MET A 110 3.15 10.85 -5.34
CA MET A 110 3.41 9.71 -4.47
C MET A 110 2.13 8.92 -4.20
N PRO A 111 2.23 7.61 -3.92
CA PRO A 111 1.06 6.82 -3.52
C PRO A 111 0.42 7.39 -2.25
N PRO A 112 -0.84 7.01 -1.95
CA PRO A 112 -1.53 7.44 -0.74
C PRO A 112 -0.69 7.27 0.52
N GLN A 113 -0.55 8.35 1.29
CA GLN A 113 0.04 8.33 2.62
C GLN A 113 -0.95 8.87 3.65
N PRO A 114 -0.89 8.40 4.90
CA PRO A 114 -1.65 9.01 5.98
C PRO A 114 -1.13 10.43 6.24
N ILE A 115 -2.06 11.34 6.53
CA ILE A 115 -1.73 12.67 7.08
C ILE A 115 -2.15 12.60 8.56
N PRO A 116 -1.21 12.50 9.52
CA PRO A 116 -1.51 12.09 10.90
C PRO A 116 -2.62 12.88 11.62
N SER A 117 -2.81 14.14 11.23
CA SER A 117 -3.76 15.09 11.81
C SER A 117 -5.11 15.13 11.12
N LEU A 118 -5.30 14.39 10.03
CA LEU A 118 -6.55 14.28 9.31
C LEU A 118 -7.14 12.88 9.44
N PRO A 119 -8.45 12.74 9.67
CA PRO A 119 -9.09 11.44 9.65
C PRO A 119 -9.00 10.84 8.24
N GLY A 120 -8.89 9.51 8.14
CA GLY A 120 -8.83 8.83 6.85
C GLY A 120 -10.01 9.15 5.92
N THR A 121 -11.17 9.47 6.49
CA THR A 121 -12.39 9.88 5.77
C THR A 121 -12.29 11.27 5.12
N ALA A 122 -11.34 12.10 5.53
CA ALA A 122 -11.09 13.40 4.90
C ALA A 122 -10.37 13.26 3.55
N LEU A 123 -9.71 12.12 3.30
CA LEU A 123 -8.92 11.89 2.10
C LEU A 123 -9.59 10.84 1.20
N PRO A 124 -9.66 11.06 -0.12
CA PRO A 124 -10.14 10.04 -1.06
C PRO A 124 -9.29 8.78 -0.98
N GLN A 125 -9.92 7.60 -1.11
CA GLN A 125 -9.19 6.32 -1.11
C GLN A 125 -8.19 6.26 -2.28
N SER A 126 -8.67 6.53 -3.50
CA SER A 126 -7.84 6.62 -4.70
C SER A 126 -7.31 8.03 -4.87
N ARG A 127 -6.05 8.24 -4.44
CA ARG A 127 -5.41 9.55 -4.46
C ARG A 127 -3.91 9.48 -4.73
N LEU A 128 -3.33 10.65 -5.00
CA LEU A 128 -1.88 10.87 -5.13
C LEU A 128 -1.47 12.06 -4.26
N HIS A 129 -0.29 11.99 -3.66
CA HIS A 129 0.31 13.12 -2.94
C HIS A 129 1.28 13.87 -3.85
N ALA A 130 1.04 15.15 -4.09
CA ALA A 130 1.90 15.98 -4.92
C ALA A 130 3.02 16.61 -4.09
N ILE A 131 4.27 16.37 -4.49
CA ILE A 131 5.47 16.89 -3.82
C ILE A 131 6.31 17.69 -4.82
N PRO A 132 6.48 19.01 -4.60
CA PRO A 132 7.37 19.84 -5.42
C PRO A 132 8.85 19.51 -5.21
N LEU A 133 9.56 19.37 -6.33
CA LEU A 133 10.99 19.18 -6.41
C LEU A 133 11.66 20.37 -7.08
N THR A 134 12.85 20.70 -6.59
CA THR A 134 13.76 21.65 -7.22
C THR A 134 14.54 21.00 -8.37
N ALA A 135 15.22 21.79 -9.20
CA ALA A 135 15.98 21.27 -10.33
C ALA A 135 17.05 20.21 -9.97
N PRO A 136 17.88 20.40 -8.91
CA PRO A 136 18.82 19.35 -8.50
C PRO A 136 18.11 18.09 -7.98
N GLU A 137 17.06 18.24 -7.16
CA GLU A 137 16.28 17.10 -6.65
C GLU A 137 15.65 16.28 -7.78
N ARG A 138 15.16 16.94 -8.83
CA ARG A 138 14.66 16.28 -10.05
C ARG A 138 15.78 15.58 -10.83
N GLY A 139 17.01 16.08 -10.76
CA GLY A 139 18.17 15.54 -11.46
C GLY A 139 18.73 14.24 -10.89
N THR A 140 18.15 13.73 -9.80
CA THR A 140 18.57 12.46 -9.17
C THR A 140 17.47 11.40 -9.24
N SER A 141 17.72 10.21 -8.68
CA SER A 141 16.67 9.19 -8.59
C SER A 141 15.55 9.68 -7.68
N LEU A 142 14.30 9.36 -8.06
CA LEU A 142 13.15 9.95 -7.41
C LEU A 142 13.10 9.61 -5.91
N LEU A 143 13.33 8.33 -5.57
CA LEU A 143 13.33 7.90 -4.18
C LEU A 143 14.45 8.57 -3.37
N ARG A 144 15.62 8.82 -3.96
CA ARG A 144 16.70 9.56 -3.27
C ARG A 144 16.30 10.97 -2.93
N ALA A 145 15.68 11.71 -3.86
CA ALA A 145 15.19 13.05 -3.60
C ALA A 145 14.21 13.07 -2.42
N LEU A 146 13.29 12.11 -2.39
CA LEU A 146 12.31 11.94 -1.31
C LEU A 146 12.97 11.57 0.02
N CYS A 147 13.90 10.61 0.01
CA CYS A 147 14.67 10.21 1.19
C CYS A 147 15.47 11.37 1.78
N LEU A 148 16.05 12.22 0.94
CA LEU A 148 16.75 13.43 1.37
C LEU A 148 15.80 14.46 1.99
N LEU A 149 14.59 14.64 1.43
CA LEU A 149 13.54 15.47 2.04
C LEU A 149 13.13 14.92 3.41
N GLY A 150 12.87 13.61 3.48
CA GLY A 150 12.59 12.89 4.73
C GLY A 150 13.69 13.05 5.77
N TYR A 151 14.94 12.85 5.37
CA TYR A 151 16.12 13.01 6.23
C TYR A 151 16.26 14.44 6.76
N SER A 152 16.09 15.45 5.90
CA SER A 152 16.21 16.86 6.29
C SER A 152 15.16 17.29 7.32
N THR A 153 13.97 16.68 7.27
CA THR A 153 12.82 16.98 8.13
C THR A 153 12.61 15.96 9.26
N ARG A 154 13.45 14.92 9.32
CA ARG A 154 13.31 13.76 10.20
C ARG A 154 11.92 13.11 10.12
N TYR A 155 11.40 12.96 8.90
CA TYR A 155 10.11 12.36 8.62
C TYR A 155 10.26 11.17 7.65
N PHE A 156 9.72 10.00 8.01
CA PHE A 156 9.76 8.81 7.17
C PHE A 156 8.40 8.55 6.50
N PRO A 157 8.37 8.13 5.22
CA PRO A 157 9.52 8.05 4.31
C PRO A 157 9.96 9.40 3.76
N PHE A 158 9.05 10.36 3.70
CA PHE A 158 9.28 11.74 3.29
C PHE A 158 8.15 12.59 3.85
N PRO A 159 8.33 13.90 4.06
CA PRO A 159 7.27 14.74 4.59
C PRO A 159 6.07 14.75 3.64
N PRO A 160 4.83 14.48 4.12
CA PRO A 160 3.63 14.61 3.29
C PRO A 160 3.29 16.06 2.97
N TRP A 161 4.04 17.03 3.51
CA TRP A 161 3.90 18.45 3.28
C TRP A 161 5.09 19.04 2.51
N PHE A 162 4.81 20.12 1.80
CA PHE A 162 5.82 21.00 1.20
C PHE A 162 6.00 22.27 2.04
N ASP A 163 7.25 22.60 2.35
CA ASP A 163 7.62 23.86 2.99
C ASP A 163 8.25 24.80 1.94
N ALA A 164 7.54 25.87 1.59
CA ALA A 164 8.01 26.85 0.60
C ALA A 164 9.32 27.55 1.00
N LYS A 165 9.69 27.55 2.28
CA LYS A 165 10.91 28.17 2.80
C LYS A 165 12.07 27.19 2.97
N ARG A 166 11.90 25.90 2.64
CA ARG A 166 12.96 24.88 2.77
C ARG A 166 14.16 25.18 1.86
N SER A 167 15.35 24.74 2.21
CA SER A 167 16.45 24.69 1.25
C SER A 167 16.29 23.51 0.29
N THR A 168 16.93 23.59 -0.87
CA THR A 168 17.17 22.43 -1.72
C THR A 168 17.98 21.39 -0.94
N THR A 169 17.62 20.10 -1.03
CA THR A 169 18.28 19.06 -0.23
C THR A 169 19.62 18.59 -0.80
N ILE A 170 19.90 18.86 -2.07
CA ILE A 170 21.13 18.48 -2.75
C ILE A 170 21.56 19.51 -3.80
N ALA A 171 22.84 19.84 -3.87
CA ALA A 171 23.37 20.74 -4.89
C ALA A 171 23.71 20.00 -6.20
N GLU A 172 23.72 20.71 -7.33
CA GLU A 172 24.02 20.12 -8.64
C GLU A 172 25.46 19.58 -8.71
N GLU A 173 26.41 20.28 -8.08
CA GLU A 173 27.81 19.86 -8.00
C GLU A 173 27.95 18.54 -7.22
N GLN A 174 27.14 18.36 -6.17
CA GLN A 174 27.13 17.13 -5.38
C GLN A 174 26.58 15.96 -6.19
N LEU A 175 25.55 16.19 -7.02
CA LEU A 175 25.01 15.14 -7.89
C LEU A 175 26.06 14.59 -8.86
N ALA A 176 26.92 15.44 -9.39
CA ALA A 176 28.02 15.03 -10.27
C ALA A 176 29.05 14.12 -9.58
N GLU A 177 29.10 14.10 -8.25
CA GLU A 177 29.95 13.17 -7.49
C GLU A 177 29.35 11.76 -7.42
N SER A 178 28.02 11.65 -7.46
CA SER A 178 27.29 10.39 -7.29
C SER A 178 27.64 9.36 -8.35
N VAL A 179 27.63 8.08 -7.98
CA VAL A 179 27.70 6.95 -8.90
C VAL A 179 26.58 6.98 -9.95
N LEU A 180 25.40 7.50 -9.60
CA LEU A 180 24.27 7.62 -10.52
C LEU A 180 24.52 8.63 -11.64
N SER A 181 25.42 9.61 -11.46
CA SER A 181 25.82 10.51 -12.54
C SER A 181 26.74 9.84 -13.57
N LYS A 182 27.28 8.66 -13.24
CA LYS A 182 28.26 7.92 -14.05
C LYS A 182 27.67 6.66 -14.68
N ALA A 183 26.42 6.32 -14.37
CA ALA A 183 25.74 5.13 -14.86
C ALA A 183 24.36 5.49 -15.41
N ALA A 184 24.00 4.91 -16.57
CA ALA A 184 22.65 5.00 -17.07
C ALA A 184 21.71 4.20 -16.17
N CYS A 185 20.73 4.87 -15.57
CA CYS A 185 19.72 4.26 -14.74
C CYS A 185 18.35 4.37 -15.40
N LEU A 186 17.62 3.27 -15.37
CA LEU A 186 16.29 3.16 -15.93
C LEU A 186 15.28 3.26 -14.79
N ARG A 187 14.26 4.08 -15.00
CA ARG A 187 13.08 4.11 -14.15
C ARG A 187 12.04 3.17 -14.73
N VAL A 188 11.73 2.11 -13.98
CA VAL A 188 10.67 1.17 -14.31
C VAL A 188 9.70 1.15 -13.15
N SER A 189 8.47 1.63 -13.38
CA SER A 189 7.48 1.69 -12.31
C SER A 189 7.09 0.28 -11.85
N GLY A 190 6.91 0.11 -10.54
CA GLY A 190 6.62 -1.19 -9.92
C GLY A 190 7.86 -2.04 -9.60
N ILE A 191 9.08 -1.47 -9.66
CA ILE A 191 10.30 -2.10 -9.16
C ILE A 191 10.71 -1.46 -7.85
N SER A 192 11.01 -2.29 -6.85
CA SER A 192 11.48 -1.82 -5.54
C SER A 192 12.53 -2.78 -4.99
N ALA A 193 13.36 -2.30 -4.06
CA ALA A 193 14.32 -3.16 -3.38
C ALA A 193 14.42 -2.81 -1.89
N THR A 194 14.56 -3.86 -1.07
CA THR A 194 14.79 -3.74 0.38
C THR A 194 15.96 -4.61 0.79
N ARG A 195 16.80 -4.13 1.71
CA ARG A 195 17.78 -4.95 2.43
C ARG A 195 17.15 -5.47 3.72
N ARG A 196 17.20 -6.78 3.94
CA ARG A 196 16.78 -7.44 5.19
C ARG A 196 17.93 -8.28 5.75
N THR A 197 17.83 -8.71 6.99
CA THR A 197 18.77 -9.68 7.57
C THR A 197 18.04 -11.00 7.80
N THR A 198 18.39 -12.03 7.05
CA THR A 198 17.80 -13.37 7.15
C THR A 198 18.86 -14.31 7.70
N SER A 199 18.60 -14.94 8.86
CA SER A 199 19.55 -15.87 9.49
C SER A 199 20.94 -15.28 9.73
N GLY A 200 21.01 -13.98 10.05
CA GLY A 200 22.27 -13.25 10.28
C GLY A 200 23.01 -12.81 9.03
N VAL A 201 22.48 -13.09 7.83
CA VAL A 201 23.07 -12.68 6.55
C VAL A 201 22.24 -11.55 5.94
N PRO A 202 22.86 -10.41 5.57
CA PRO A 202 22.18 -9.37 4.80
C PRO A 202 21.74 -9.89 3.43
N GLU A 203 20.51 -9.60 3.05
CA GLU A 203 19.88 -10.00 1.79
C GLU A 203 19.22 -8.79 1.13
N VAL A 204 19.61 -8.50 -0.10
CA VAL A 204 18.90 -7.55 -0.99
C VAL A 204 17.78 -8.31 -1.69
N ILE A 205 16.55 -7.83 -1.54
CA ILE A 205 15.37 -8.41 -2.18
C ILE A 205 14.84 -7.40 -3.19
N LEU A 206 15.02 -7.70 -4.48
CA LEU A 206 14.48 -6.94 -5.60
C LEU A 206 13.09 -7.50 -5.97
N ARG A 207 12.06 -6.67 -5.85
CA ARG A 207 10.67 -7.05 -6.13
C ARG A 207 10.17 -6.36 -7.38
N ILE A 208 9.53 -7.13 -8.25
CA ILE A 208 9.03 -6.68 -9.54
C ILE A 208 7.52 -6.95 -9.60
N ARG A 209 6.71 -5.89 -9.68
CA ARG A 209 5.26 -5.99 -9.85
C ARG A 209 4.89 -6.42 -11.28
N PRO A 210 3.74 -7.07 -11.51
CA PRO A 210 3.33 -7.53 -12.85
C PRO A 210 3.35 -6.46 -13.93
N GLY A 211 2.92 -5.23 -13.60
CA GLY A 211 2.92 -4.10 -14.53
C GLY A 211 4.33 -3.63 -14.97
N ALA A 212 5.37 -3.95 -14.20
CA ALA A 212 6.75 -3.57 -14.48
C ALA A 212 7.44 -4.50 -15.50
N ILE A 213 6.93 -5.72 -15.65
CA ILE A 213 7.69 -6.83 -16.26
C ILE A 213 8.03 -6.56 -17.72
N GLU A 214 7.05 -6.10 -18.49
CA GLU A 214 7.19 -5.91 -19.93
C GLU A 214 8.13 -4.74 -20.24
N THR A 215 8.06 -3.67 -19.45
CA THR A 215 9.00 -2.54 -19.50
C THR A 215 10.41 -2.97 -19.10
N LEU A 216 10.56 -3.74 -18.02
CA LEU A 216 11.86 -4.26 -17.59
C LEU A 216 12.47 -5.19 -18.65
N ARG A 217 11.69 -6.10 -19.22
CA ARG A 217 12.16 -7.00 -20.29
C ARG A 217 12.68 -6.19 -21.48
N ALA A 218 11.88 -5.25 -21.98
CA ALA A 218 12.28 -4.41 -23.11
C ALA A 218 13.54 -3.60 -22.81
N ALA A 219 13.66 -3.06 -21.60
CA ALA A 219 14.84 -2.35 -21.12
C ALA A 219 16.09 -3.24 -21.11
N VAL A 220 15.98 -4.45 -20.58
CA VAL A 220 17.08 -5.42 -20.54
C VAL A 220 17.49 -5.81 -21.96
N GLU A 221 16.54 -6.18 -22.82
CA GLU A 221 16.80 -6.58 -24.21
C GLU A 221 17.47 -5.46 -25.03
N ALA A 222 17.10 -4.20 -24.80
CA ALA A 222 17.69 -3.05 -25.46
C ALA A 222 19.07 -2.66 -24.93
N SER A 223 19.41 -3.03 -23.69
CA SER A 223 20.70 -2.72 -23.08
C SER A 223 21.81 -3.63 -23.63
N PRO A 224 22.95 -3.06 -24.10
CA PRO A 224 24.13 -3.83 -24.51
C PRO A 224 24.60 -4.78 -23.41
N PHE A 225 25.08 -5.97 -23.79
CA PHE A 225 25.46 -7.00 -22.83
C PHE A 225 26.59 -6.54 -21.91
N GLU A 226 27.54 -5.77 -22.43
CA GLU A 226 28.73 -5.28 -21.74
C GLU A 226 28.46 -4.00 -20.93
N SER A 227 27.26 -3.43 -21.02
CA SER A 227 26.92 -2.17 -20.34
C SER A 227 26.39 -2.39 -18.93
N VAL A 228 26.66 -1.43 -18.05
CA VAL A 228 26.03 -1.38 -16.73
C VAL A 228 24.53 -1.16 -16.90
N LEU A 229 23.71 -2.00 -16.27
CA LEU A 229 22.26 -1.81 -16.17
C LEU A 229 21.94 -1.22 -14.80
N GLY A 230 21.56 0.06 -14.74
CA GLY A 230 21.02 0.66 -13.53
C GLY A 230 19.50 0.62 -13.48
N LEU A 231 18.94 0.32 -12.32
CA LEU A 231 17.50 0.42 -12.04
C LEU A 231 17.27 1.39 -10.88
N GLU A 232 16.41 2.38 -11.09
CA GLU A 232 15.88 3.22 -10.00
C GLU A 232 14.77 2.48 -9.27
N MET A 233 14.76 2.57 -7.94
CA MET A 233 13.80 1.87 -7.10
C MET A 233 12.67 2.80 -6.65
N GLU A 234 11.48 2.24 -6.57
CA GLU A 234 10.37 2.77 -5.78
C GLU A 234 10.46 2.29 -4.33
N LEU A 235 9.79 3.01 -3.43
CA LEU A 235 9.68 2.60 -2.04
C LEU A 235 8.74 1.38 -1.93
N HIS A 236 9.23 0.29 -1.37
CA HIS A 236 8.37 -0.86 -1.08
C HIS A 236 7.43 -0.57 0.11
N GLU A 237 6.21 -1.08 0.09
CA GLU A 237 5.20 -0.88 1.15
C GLU A 237 5.62 -1.46 2.50
N ASP A 238 6.36 -2.57 2.51
CA ASP A 238 6.92 -3.15 3.74
C ASP A 238 8.22 -2.46 4.23
N ALA A 239 8.67 -1.39 3.59
CA ALA A 239 9.88 -0.71 4.05
C ALA A 239 9.61 0.08 5.33
N ASP A 240 10.35 -0.22 6.40
CA ASP A 240 10.29 0.51 7.68
C ASP A 240 11.35 1.63 7.77
N SER A 241 12.28 1.62 6.82
CA SER A 241 13.41 2.51 6.75
C SER A 241 13.89 2.67 5.32
N CYS A 242 14.71 3.70 5.05
CA CYS A 242 15.34 3.95 3.76
C CYS A 242 16.79 4.39 3.94
N MET A 243 17.67 3.88 3.08
CA MET A 243 19.03 4.38 2.96
C MET A 243 19.01 5.82 2.44
N VAL A 244 19.92 6.64 2.96
CA VAL A 244 20.08 8.03 2.55
C VAL A 244 21.54 8.26 2.21
N TRP A 245 21.79 8.74 1.00
CA TRP A 245 23.11 9.22 0.63
C TRP A 245 23.23 10.70 0.96
N VAL A 246 24.09 11.03 1.93
CA VAL A 246 24.46 12.40 2.24
C VAL A 246 25.82 12.68 1.58
N PRO A 247 25.93 13.62 0.62
CA PRO A 247 27.20 13.94 -0.03
C PRO A 247 28.32 14.23 0.97
N GLY A 248 29.50 13.66 0.73
CA GLY A 248 30.65 13.75 1.63
C GLY A 248 30.60 12.84 2.87
N SER A 249 29.48 12.17 3.15
CA SER A 249 29.41 11.15 4.21
C SER A 249 30.07 9.84 3.76
N THR A 250 30.90 9.27 4.63
CA THR A 250 31.48 7.93 4.43
C THR A 250 30.71 6.84 5.18
N SER A 251 29.81 7.22 6.09
CA SER A 251 28.96 6.30 6.83
C SER A 251 27.59 6.17 6.19
N LEU A 252 27.02 4.95 6.28
CA LEU A 252 25.63 4.68 5.91
C LEU A 252 24.71 5.54 6.79
N GLN A 253 23.83 6.30 6.15
CA GLN A 253 22.75 7.03 6.80
C GLN A 253 21.41 6.38 6.43
N ALA A 254 20.44 6.51 7.32
CA ALA A 254 19.09 6.01 7.09
C ALA A 254 18.04 6.89 7.79
N ILE A 255 16.82 6.86 7.28
CA ILE A 255 15.61 7.33 7.95
C ILE A 255 14.67 6.16 8.17
N GLY A 256 13.85 6.18 9.23
CA GLY A 256 12.87 5.13 9.51
C GLY A 256 11.70 5.61 10.35
N SER A 257 10.60 4.85 10.32
CA SER A 257 9.37 5.14 11.08
C SER A 257 9.47 4.82 12.57
N GLY A 258 10.45 4.00 12.98
CA GLY A 258 10.59 3.51 14.34
C GLY A 258 12.03 3.20 14.74
N ASP A 259 12.17 2.31 15.72
CA ASP A 259 13.46 1.90 16.27
C ASP A 259 14.08 0.69 15.54
N THR A 260 13.34 0.09 14.61
CA THR A 260 13.78 -1.04 13.77
C THR A 260 14.22 -0.56 12.39
N MET A 261 15.06 -1.38 11.75
CA MET A 261 15.49 -1.22 10.35
C MET A 261 15.52 -2.59 9.68
N ASP A 262 14.42 -3.32 9.83
CA ASP A 262 14.29 -4.71 9.39
C ASP A 262 14.13 -4.81 7.87
N ALA A 263 13.55 -3.76 7.26
CA ALA A 263 13.27 -3.66 5.83
C ALA A 263 13.76 -2.32 5.28
N LEU A 264 15.07 -2.23 5.09
CA LEU A 264 15.72 -1.00 4.66
C LEU A 264 15.60 -0.81 3.14
N GLY A 265 14.73 0.11 2.72
CA GLY A 265 14.59 0.53 1.33
C GLY A 265 15.87 1.15 0.76
N MET A 266 16.09 0.99 -0.53
CA MET A 266 17.24 1.55 -1.25
C MET A 266 16.81 2.25 -2.53
N CYS A 267 17.60 3.20 -3.01
CA CYS A 267 17.22 4.09 -4.10
C CYS A 267 17.55 3.55 -5.50
N PHE A 268 18.49 2.62 -5.61
CA PHE A 268 18.90 2.02 -6.88
C PHE A 268 19.60 0.67 -6.71
N VAL A 269 19.67 -0.08 -7.82
CA VAL A 269 20.56 -1.23 -7.98
C VAL A 269 21.28 -1.12 -9.32
N LEU A 270 22.61 -1.25 -9.34
CA LEU A 270 23.43 -1.30 -10.56
C LEU A 270 23.93 -2.73 -10.78
N PHE A 271 23.75 -3.27 -11.99
CA PHE A 271 24.34 -4.53 -12.43
C PHE A 271 25.54 -4.24 -13.33
N CYS A 272 26.73 -4.62 -12.88
CA CYS A 272 28.01 -4.37 -13.55
C CYS A 272 28.58 -5.69 -14.10
N PRO A 273 28.46 -5.96 -15.41
CA PRO A 273 28.98 -7.19 -16.02
C PRO A 273 30.50 -7.17 -16.21
N GLN A 274 31.06 -8.24 -16.79
CA GLN A 274 32.49 -8.35 -17.14
C GLN A 274 33.46 -8.23 -15.97
N GLN A 275 33.06 -8.72 -14.80
CA GLN A 275 33.90 -8.75 -13.60
C GLN A 275 34.53 -10.14 -13.42
N ASP A 276 35.72 -10.18 -12.83
CA ASP A 276 36.45 -11.44 -12.59
C ASP A 276 35.80 -12.30 -11.50
N HIS A 277 35.04 -11.67 -10.59
CA HIS A 277 34.34 -12.31 -9.49
C HIS A 277 33.01 -11.60 -9.22
N VAL A 278 32.16 -12.28 -8.45
CA VAL A 278 30.86 -11.77 -8.05
C VAL A 278 31.03 -10.99 -6.76
N GLU A 279 30.41 -9.81 -6.66
CA GLU A 279 30.41 -9.05 -5.41
C GLU A 279 29.14 -8.20 -5.33
N LEU A 280 28.48 -8.21 -4.18
CA LEU A 280 27.46 -7.22 -3.85
C LEU A 280 28.04 -6.19 -2.89
N ARG A 281 28.14 -4.95 -3.35
CA ARG A 281 28.68 -3.84 -2.56
C ARG A 281 27.63 -2.76 -2.36
N GLN A 282 27.44 -2.34 -1.11
CA GLN A 282 26.66 -1.14 -0.83
C GLN A 282 27.43 0.09 -1.30
N VAL A 283 26.81 0.93 -2.11
CA VAL A 283 27.37 2.19 -2.60
C VAL A 283 26.30 3.26 -2.44
N GLU A 284 26.63 4.35 -1.73
CA GLU A 284 25.68 5.43 -1.44
C GLU A 284 24.43 4.87 -0.73
N ASP A 285 23.24 5.09 -1.29
CA ASP A 285 21.94 4.59 -0.83
C ASP A 285 21.38 3.47 -1.73
N GLY A 286 22.27 2.74 -2.40
CA GLY A 286 21.94 1.61 -3.26
C GLY A 286 22.97 0.49 -3.18
N TYR A 287 22.85 -0.45 -4.13
CA TYR A 287 23.78 -1.57 -4.27
C TYR A 287 24.35 -1.65 -5.69
N VAL A 288 25.62 -2.03 -5.78
CA VAL A 288 26.29 -2.42 -7.02
C VAL A 288 26.56 -3.92 -6.98
N VAL A 289 26.10 -4.61 -8.01
CA VAL A 289 26.23 -6.05 -8.22
C VAL A 289 27.27 -6.26 -9.30
N PHE A 290 28.50 -6.59 -8.90
CA PHE A 290 29.59 -6.99 -9.78
C PHE A 290 29.39 -8.44 -10.21
N LEU A 291 29.44 -8.69 -11.52
CA LEU A 291 29.00 -9.96 -12.11
C LEU A 291 29.99 -10.46 -13.14
N THR A 292 30.20 -11.77 -13.12
CA THR A 292 30.76 -12.49 -14.26
C THR A 292 29.76 -12.54 -15.41
N ASP A 293 30.23 -12.73 -16.64
CA ASP A 293 29.35 -12.82 -17.83
C ASP A 293 28.33 -13.96 -17.73
N GLU A 294 28.70 -15.06 -17.06
CA GLU A 294 27.81 -16.19 -16.82
C GLU A 294 26.62 -15.77 -15.94
N LEU A 295 26.87 -15.14 -14.78
CA LEU A 295 25.78 -14.70 -13.91
C LEU A 295 24.98 -13.56 -14.52
N TRP A 296 25.63 -12.68 -15.28
CA TRP A 296 24.91 -11.63 -15.98
C TRP A 296 23.93 -12.19 -17.00
N THR A 297 24.35 -13.19 -17.78
CA THR A 297 23.46 -13.92 -18.69
C THR A 297 22.25 -14.48 -17.95
N ARG A 298 22.47 -15.12 -16.79
CA ARG A 298 21.39 -15.68 -15.96
C ARG A 298 20.44 -14.62 -15.42
N ILE A 299 20.92 -13.45 -15.02
CA ILE A 299 20.07 -12.33 -14.57
C ILE A 299 19.21 -11.82 -15.72
N ARG A 300 19.80 -11.61 -16.91
CA ARG A 300 19.07 -11.16 -18.09
C ARG A 300 17.99 -12.17 -18.49
N GLU A 301 18.31 -13.46 -18.47
CA GLU A 301 17.33 -14.54 -18.68
C GLU A 301 16.23 -14.52 -17.61
N ALA A 302 16.58 -14.31 -16.34
CA ALA A 302 15.60 -14.22 -15.27
C ALA A 302 14.63 -13.07 -15.48
N PHE A 303 15.13 -11.88 -15.82
CA PHE A 303 14.30 -10.72 -16.14
C PHE A 303 13.41 -10.93 -17.37
N THR A 304 13.93 -11.64 -18.39
CA THR A 304 13.19 -11.89 -19.63
C THR A 304 12.12 -12.97 -19.46
N ARG A 305 12.42 -14.03 -18.69
CA ARG A 305 11.59 -15.23 -18.54
C ARG A 305 10.76 -15.27 -17.26
N ARG A 306 10.86 -14.24 -16.40
CA ARG A 306 10.18 -14.17 -15.10
C ARG A 306 10.55 -15.32 -14.17
N THR A 307 11.79 -15.81 -14.25
CA THR A 307 12.23 -16.90 -13.39
C THR A 307 12.78 -16.33 -12.08
N PRO A 308 12.49 -16.94 -10.93
CA PRO A 308 13.13 -16.58 -9.68
C PRO A 308 14.66 -16.66 -9.81
N LEU A 309 15.36 -15.73 -9.16
CA LEU A 309 16.81 -15.71 -9.11
C LEU A 309 17.27 -15.53 -7.68
N PHE A 310 18.28 -16.30 -7.29
CA PHE A 310 19.00 -16.12 -6.04
C PHE A 310 20.50 -16.15 -6.32
N LEU A 311 21.20 -15.11 -5.88
CA LEU A 311 22.65 -15.05 -5.84
C LEU A 311 23.07 -15.17 -4.36
N PRO A 312 23.72 -16.26 -3.97
CA PRO A 312 24.16 -16.43 -2.59
C PRO A 312 25.20 -15.36 -2.22
N ALA A 313 25.27 -15.05 -0.93
CA ALA A 313 26.35 -14.23 -0.40
C ALA A 313 27.68 -15.00 -0.49
N ASP A 314 28.75 -14.29 -0.81
CA ASP A 314 30.09 -14.75 -0.45
C ASP A 314 30.22 -14.85 1.09
N PRO A 315 31.20 -15.58 1.64
CA PRO A 315 31.42 -15.65 3.08
C PRO A 315 31.53 -14.25 3.72
N GLY A 316 30.52 -13.86 4.52
CA GLY A 316 30.42 -12.53 5.14
C GLY A 316 29.83 -11.42 4.24
N GLY A 317 29.36 -11.77 3.05
CA GLY A 317 28.79 -10.86 2.07
C GLY A 317 27.26 -10.67 2.18
N THR A 318 26.70 -10.03 1.17
CA THR A 318 25.26 -9.79 1.01
C THR A 318 24.72 -10.65 -0.13
N SER A 319 23.58 -11.32 0.07
CA SER A 319 22.91 -12.08 -1.01
C SER A 319 21.95 -11.19 -1.81
N LEU A 320 21.59 -11.64 -3.02
CA LEU A 320 20.55 -11.02 -3.84
C LEU A 320 19.43 -12.02 -4.13
N ARG A 321 18.18 -11.60 -4.00
CA ARG A 321 17.01 -12.34 -4.44
C ARG A 321 16.15 -11.49 -5.35
N VAL A 322 15.66 -12.07 -6.44
CA VAL A 322 14.65 -11.46 -7.32
C VAL A 322 13.32 -12.16 -7.09
N GLU A 323 12.34 -11.39 -6.68
CA GLU A 323 10.96 -11.82 -6.43
C GLU A 323 10.02 -11.20 -7.46
N TRP A 324 9.23 -12.06 -8.09
CA TRP A 324 8.15 -11.67 -8.98
C TRP A 324 6.87 -11.64 -8.16
N LEU A 325 6.33 -10.45 -7.93
CA LEU A 325 5.07 -10.32 -7.21
C LEU A 325 3.95 -10.82 -8.10
N GLU A 326 3.02 -11.57 -7.50
CA GLU A 326 1.79 -11.93 -8.18
C GLU A 326 0.94 -10.67 -8.38
N GLU A 327 0.04 -10.73 -9.36
CA GLU A 327 -1.02 -9.74 -9.46
C GLU A 327 -1.86 -9.91 -8.21
N SER A 328 -1.56 -9.10 -7.20
CA SER A 328 -2.54 -8.79 -6.19
C SER A 328 -3.76 -8.39 -6.97
N LEU A 329 -4.86 -9.13 -6.79
CA LEU A 329 -6.18 -8.66 -7.14
C LEU A 329 -6.40 -7.43 -6.29
N ALA A 330 -5.76 -6.32 -6.68
CA ALA A 330 -5.93 -5.05 -6.06
C ALA A 330 -7.43 -4.84 -6.12
N THR A 331 -8.03 -4.70 -4.95
CA THR A 331 -9.38 -4.18 -4.81
C THR A 331 -9.37 -2.70 -5.22
N ASP A 332 -8.89 -2.40 -6.43
CA ASP A 332 -9.18 -1.21 -7.21
C ASP A 332 -10.60 -1.29 -7.79
N ALA A 333 -11.31 -2.41 -7.55
CA ALA A 333 -12.75 -2.43 -7.62
C ALA A 333 -13.30 -1.43 -6.60
N SER A 334 -13.90 -0.36 -7.13
CA SER A 334 -14.82 0.59 -6.51
C SER A 334 -16.07 -0.07 -5.89
N SER A 335 -15.94 -1.27 -5.33
CA SER A 335 -16.98 -1.97 -4.59
C SER A 335 -16.82 -1.56 -3.12
N GLU A 336 -17.54 -0.52 -2.72
CA GLU A 336 -17.74 -0.21 -1.31
C GLU A 336 -18.23 -1.46 -0.58
N VAL A 337 -17.40 -1.98 0.35
CA VAL A 337 -17.88 -2.87 1.41
C VAL A 337 -18.14 -1.97 2.61
N THR A 338 -19.37 -1.49 2.75
CA THR A 338 -19.79 -0.69 3.90
C THR A 338 -20.10 -1.64 5.06
N LEU A 339 -19.23 -1.69 6.06
CA LEU A 339 -19.53 -2.32 7.34
C LEU A 339 -20.41 -1.38 8.15
N ASN A 340 -21.72 -1.66 8.23
CA ASN A 340 -22.62 -0.93 9.10
C ASN A 340 -22.66 -1.58 10.49
N VAL A 341 -21.98 -0.97 11.47
CA VAL A 341 -21.80 -1.52 12.83
C VAL A 341 -22.88 -0.99 13.80
N ASP A 342 -23.81 -0.15 13.35
CA ASP A 342 -24.73 0.59 14.22
C ASP A 342 -25.85 -0.23 14.88
N HIS A 343 -25.93 -1.55 14.64
CA HIS A 343 -26.95 -2.42 15.23
C HIS A 343 -26.50 -3.30 16.40
N ILE A 344 -25.23 -3.21 16.82
CA ILE A 344 -24.70 -4.06 17.90
C ILE A 344 -25.19 -3.62 19.30
N ALA A 345 -25.68 -2.38 19.46
CA ALA A 345 -25.90 -1.82 20.80
C ALA A 345 -27.30 -2.08 21.42
N GLN A 346 -28.25 -2.71 20.74
CA GLN A 346 -29.65 -2.76 21.24
C GLN A 346 -30.35 -4.13 21.17
N SER A 347 -29.65 -5.22 20.86
CA SER A 347 -30.23 -6.57 20.84
C SER A 347 -29.47 -7.52 21.78
N PRO A 348 -30.15 -8.35 22.60
CA PRO A 348 -29.51 -9.39 23.43
C PRO A 348 -28.88 -10.53 22.61
N THR A 349 -29.10 -10.55 21.29
CA THR A 349 -28.37 -11.38 20.31
C THR A 349 -27.59 -10.45 19.39
N ALA A 350 -26.26 -10.55 19.42
CA ALA A 350 -25.41 -9.83 18.47
C ALA A 350 -25.43 -10.58 17.13
N HIS A 351 -26.28 -10.14 16.22
CA HIS A 351 -26.19 -10.52 14.83
C HIS A 351 -25.24 -9.56 14.13
N VAL A 352 -24.05 -10.03 13.75
CA VAL A 352 -23.20 -9.28 12.84
C VAL A 352 -23.68 -9.61 11.43
N PHE A 353 -24.44 -8.69 10.84
CA PHE A 353 -24.83 -8.78 9.43
C PHE A 353 -23.73 -8.11 8.59
N LEU A 354 -23.04 -8.91 7.78
CA LEU A 354 -22.32 -8.37 6.62
C LEU A 354 -23.39 -8.10 5.55
N ASP A 355 -23.64 -6.83 5.26
CA ASP A 355 -24.63 -6.49 4.24
C ASP A 355 -24.11 -6.93 2.86
N SER A 356 -25.04 -7.42 2.05
CA SER A 356 -24.78 -8.26 0.88
C SER A 356 -23.79 -7.65 -0.13
N VAL A 357 -22.83 -8.45 -0.61
CA VAL A 357 -22.14 -8.17 -1.88
C VAL A 357 -22.99 -8.72 -3.02
N THR A 358 -23.54 -7.83 -3.85
CA THR A 358 -24.21 -8.21 -5.08
C THR A 358 -23.22 -8.03 -6.24
N LEU A 359 -22.69 -9.13 -6.77
CA LEU A 359 -22.00 -9.10 -8.07
C LEU A 359 -23.07 -8.86 -9.14
N GLN A 360 -23.27 -7.62 -9.58
CA GLN A 360 -24.20 -7.32 -10.65
C GLN A 360 -23.56 -7.59 -12.01
N ASP A 361 -24.24 -8.47 -12.77
CA ASP A 361 -24.23 -8.61 -14.22
C ASP A 361 -22.86 -8.73 -14.91
N LEU A 362 -22.24 -9.91 -14.78
CA LEU A 362 -21.23 -10.35 -15.75
C LEU A 362 -21.98 -11.05 -16.88
N GLY A 363 -22.33 -10.31 -17.94
CA GLY A 363 -23.03 -10.80 -19.14
C GLY A 363 -22.28 -11.87 -19.95
N THR A 364 -21.29 -12.56 -19.36
CA THR A 364 -20.49 -13.64 -19.94
C THR A 364 -20.20 -14.71 -18.88
N PRO A 365 -20.10 -15.99 -19.27
CA PRO A 365 -19.84 -17.08 -18.32
C PRO A 365 -18.52 -16.87 -17.56
N PRO A 366 -18.46 -17.25 -16.27
CA PRO A 366 -17.30 -17.02 -15.43
C PRO A 366 -16.06 -17.75 -15.98
N THR A 367 -15.00 -16.99 -16.26
CA THR A 367 -13.66 -17.53 -16.54
C THR A 367 -12.98 -18.05 -15.26
N ALA A 368 -11.91 -18.83 -15.38
CA ALA A 368 -11.12 -19.33 -14.25
C ALA A 368 -10.63 -18.21 -13.28
N GLY A 369 -10.46 -16.98 -13.78
CA GLY A 369 -10.14 -15.81 -12.96
C GLY A 369 -11.25 -15.38 -11.99
N HIS A 370 -12.52 -15.67 -12.29
CA HIS A 370 -13.66 -15.34 -11.42
C HIS A 370 -13.79 -16.31 -10.23
N VAL A 371 -13.34 -17.55 -10.35
CA VAL A 371 -13.31 -18.51 -9.22
C VAL A 371 -12.21 -18.13 -8.22
N LEU A 372 -11.08 -17.63 -8.73
CA LEU A 372 -9.97 -17.14 -7.91
C LEU A 372 -10.31 -15.84 -7.16
N SER A 373 -11.15 -14.97 -7.72
CA SER A 373 -11.58 -13.73 -7.04
C SER A 373 -12.49 -13.98 -5.84
N VAL A 374 -13.38 -14.98 -5.92
CA VAL A 374 -14.19 -15.43 -4.78
C VAL A 374 -13.29 -15.97 -3.66
N GLN A 375 -12.28 -16.79 -3.99
CA GLN A 375 -11.35 -17.33 -3.00
C GLN A 375 -10.51 -16.25 -2.31
N ALA A 376 -10.02 -15.27 -3.07
CA ALA A 376 -9.27 -14.13 -2.53
C ALA A 376 -10.15 -13.26 -1.62
N TYR A 377 -11.40 -13.01 -2.02
CA TYR A 377 -12.37 -12.26 -1.23
C TYR A 377 -12.73 -12.96 0.09
N THR A 378 -13.02 -14.27 0.05
CA THR A 378 -13.28 -15.05 1.27
C THR A 378 -12.11 -14.98 2.25
N ARG A 379 -10.87 -15.02 1.75
CA ARG A 379 -9.67 -14.89 2.58
C ARG A 379 -9.56 -13.50 3.22
N ALA A 380 -9.78 -12.44 2.45
CA ALA A 380 -9.73 -11.07 2.96
C ALA A 380 -10.82 -10.77 4.00
N ALA A 381 -12.06 -11.22 3.75
CA ALA A 381 -13.17 -11.08 4.68
C ALA A 381 -12.93 -11.83 6.00
N LEU A 382 -12.35 -13.04 5.92
CA LEU A 382 -12.02 -13.84 7.10
C LEU A 382 -10.91 -13.19 7.94
N SER A 383 -9.86 -12.66 7.30
CA SER A 383 -8.79 -11.93 7.98
C SER A 383 -9.29 -10.66 8.66
N ALA A 384 -10.16 -9.90 8.00
CA ALA A 384 -10.77 -8.70 8.59
C ALA A 384 -11.63 -9.04 9.81
N LEU A 385 -12.39 -10.14 9.74
CA LEU A 385 -13.23 -10.60 10.84
C LEU A 385 -12.42 -11.07 12.06
N LEU A 386 -11.36 -11.84 11.84
CA LEU A 386 -10.46 -12.32 12.91
C LEU A 386 -9.70 -11.18 13.61
N ALA A 387 -9.53 -10.03 12.94
CA ALA A 387 -8.89 -8.86 13.54
C ALA A 387 -9.79 -8.10 14.53
N VAL A 388 -11.12 -8.32 14.52
CA VAL A 388 -12.09 -7.60 15.37
C VAL A 388 -12.60 -8.43 16.55
N VAL A 389 -12.30 -9.73 16.58
CA VAL A 389 -12.67 -10.62 17.69
C VAL A 389 -11.48 -10.65 18.67
N PRO A 390 -11.65 -10.21 19.94
CA PRO A 390 -10.58 -10.26 20.93
C PRO A 390 -10.10 -11.70 21.15
N ALA A 391 -8.79 -11.89 21.29
CA ALA A 391 -8.18 -13.20 21.48
C ALA A 391 -8.63 -13.92 22.78
N ASP A 392 -9.24 -13.18 23.70
CA ASP A 392 -9.72 -13.61 25.02
C ASP A 392 -11.26 -13.60 25.16
N ALA A 393 -12.00 -13.43 24.05
CA ALA A 393 -13.45 -13.44 24.10
C ALA A 393 -14.01 -14.85 24.42
N GLU A 394 -14.49 -15.07 25.65
CA GLU A 394 -15.26 -16.27 26.00
C GLU A 394 -16.64 -16.26 25.33
N VAL A 395 -16.90 -17.27 24.50
CA VAL A 395 -18.19 -17.51 23.85
C VAL A 395 -18.85 -18.70 24.55
N ASP A 396 -19.98 -18.45 25.23
CA ASP A 396 -20.76 -19.50 25.90
C ASP A 396 -22.02 -19.81 25.06
N VAL A 397 -22.17 -21.06 24.64
CA VAL A 397 -23.23 -21.51 23.71
C VAL A 397 -24.37 -22.16 24.51
N PRO A 398 -25.66 -21.86 24.23
CA PRO A 398 -26.76 -22.48 24.95
C PRO A 398 -26.87 -23.98 24.65
N ARG A 399 -26.93 -24.81 25.71
CA ARG A 399 -27.39 -26.20 25.64
C ARG A 399 -28.89 -26.22 25.38
N ASP A 400 -29.28 -26.38 24.13
CA ASP A 400 -30.50 -27.10 23.69
C ASP A 400 -30.83 -26.76 22.23
N VAL A 401 -30.14 -27.40 21.29
CA VAL A 401 -30.73 -27.76 19.99
C VAL A 401 -30.06 -29.03 19.47
N GLY A 402 -30.57 -30.19 19.86
CA GLY A 402 -30.39 -31.41 19.08
C GLY A 402 -31.75 -31.86 18.54
N PRO A 403 -31.87 -32.27 17.26
CA PRO A 403 -32.91 -33.21 16.89
C PRO A 403 -32.37 -34.61 17.22
N ASP A 404 -32.84 -35.13 18.35
CA ASP A 404 -32.66 -36.51 18.84
C ASP A 404 -31.23 -36.99 19.16
N GLY A 405 -30.90 -36.86 20.45
CA GLY A 405 -30.37 -37.95 21.28
C GLY A 405 -28.97 -38.50 20.99
N ALA A 406 -27.97 -37.91 21.63
CA ALA A 406 -26.78 -38.63 22.13
C ALA A 406 -26.24 -37.86 23.34
N GLU A 407 -26.33 -38.45 24.53
CA GLU A 407 -25.61 -38.00 25.72
C GLU A 407 -24.17 -38.50 25.60
N ASP A 408 -23.22 -37.61 25.34
CA ASP A 408 -21.78 -37.86 25.52
C ASP A 408 -21.15 -36.62 26.17
N GLU A 409 -20.41 -36.83 27.26
CA GLU A 409 -19.98 -35.79 28.22
C GLU A 409 -18.70 -35.00 27.82
N ASP A 410 -18.29 -34.98 26.55
CA ASP A 410 -17.15 -34.17 26.08
C ASP A 410 -17.56 -33.25 24.91
N GLU A 411 -18.64 -32.48 25.07
CA GLU A 411 -19.10 -31.55 24.03
C GLU A 411 -18.28 -30.25 24.01
N GLU A 412 -17.23 -30.27 23.18
CA GLU A 412 -16.44 -29.11 22.75
C GLU A 412 -17.32 -27.97 22.23
N ARG A 413 -16.96 -26.74 22.58
CA ARG A 413 -17.62 -25.50 22.15
C ARG A 413 -17.31 -25.23 20.67
N TRP A 414 -18.30 -24.85 19.86
CA TRP A 414 -18.12 -24.61 18.42
C TRP A 414 -18.80 -23.32 17.95
N VAL A 415 -18.15 -22.56 17.06
CA VAL A 415 -18.78 -21.44 16.34
C VAL A 415 -19.21 -21.89 14.94
N LEU A 416 -20.49 -21.72 14.61
CA LEU A 416 -21.06 -22.10 13.31
C LEU A 416 -21.03 -20.90 12.35
N ALA A 417 -20.25 -20.96 11.27
CA ALA A 417 -20.30 -20.02 10.16
C ALA A 417 -21.13 -20.63 9.03
N THR A 418 -22.14 -19.93 8.53
CA THR A 418 -22.96 -20.40 7.38
C THR A 418 -22.67 -19.56 6.14
N LEU A 419 -22.46 -20.24 5.02
CA LEU A 419 -22.31 -19.67 3.69
C LEU A 419 -23.59 -19.95 2.90
N GLU A 420 -24.36 -18.90 2.60
CA GLU A 420 -25.51 -19.02 1.71
C GLU A 420 -25.13 -18.62 0.28
N PHE A 421 -25.73 -19.27 -0.74
CA PHE A 421 -25.61 -18.90 -2.16
C PHE A 421 -26.83 -19.38 -2.96
N VAL A 422 -27.12 -18.79 -4.12
CA VAL A 422 -28.26 -19.18 -4.97
C VAL A 422 -27.77 -19.99 -6.17
N GLN A 423 -28.31 -21.21 -6.35
CA GLN A 423 -27.99 -22.08 -7.48
C GLN A 423 -29.27 -22.54 -8.16
N GLY A 424 -29.44 -22.25 -9.45
CA GLY A 424 -30.64 -22.63 -10.21
C GLY A 424 -31.95 -22.03 -9.67
N GLY A 425 -31.88 -20.86 -9.02
CA GLY A 425 -33.04 -20.21 -8.38
C GLY A 425 -33.37 -20.70 -6.96
N ALA A 426 -32.61 -21.66 -6.41
CA ALA A 426 -32.77 -22.12 -5.03
C ALA A 426 -31.63 -21.61 -4.14
N LEU A 427 -31.97 -21.14 -2.93
CA LEU A 427 -30.99 -20.80 -1.89
C LEU A 427 -30.41 -22.09 -1.29
N LYS A 428 -29.08 -22.19 -1.27
CA LYS A 428 -28.28 -23.25 -0.67
C LYS A 428 -27.50 -22.65 0.49
N SER A 429 -27.40 -23.37 1.60
CA SER A 429 -26.62 -22.96 2.77
C SER A 429 -25.64 -24.05 3.15
N VAL A 430 -24.40 -23.68 3.43
CA VAL A 430 -23.33 -24.59 3.87
C VAL A 430 -22.80 -24.09 5.21
N GLY A 431 -22.96 -24.89 6.26
CA GLY A 431 -22.41 -24.59 7.58
C GLY A 431 -20.99 -25.13 7.74
N PHE A 432 -20.16 -24.39 8.46
CA PHE A 432 -18.81 -24.77 8.88
C PHE A 432 -18.65 -24.52 10.36
N VAL A 433 -17.77 -25.31 10.96
CA VAL A 433 -17.53 -25.30 12.40
C VAL A 433 -16.12 -24.76 12.65
N VAL A 434 -15.97 -23.77 13.53
CA VAL A 434 -14.68 -23.17 13.91
C VAL A 434 -14.35 -23.60 15.34
N SER A 435 -13.17 -24.20 15.53
CA SER A 435 -12.68 -24.62 16.85
C SER A 435 -12.16 -23.40 17.64
N PRO A 436 -12.49 -23.26 18.94
CA PRO A 436 -12.14 -22.09 19.73
C PRO A 436 -10.68 -22.08 20.21
N GLU A 437 -10.05 -23.25 20.43
CA GLU A 437 -8.79 -23.31 21.18
C GLU A 437 -7.61 -22.62 20.47
N ASP A 438 -7.65 -22.54 19.13
CA ASP A 438 -6.57 -21.97 18.34
C ASP A 438 -6.98 -20.72 17.55
N GLY A 439 -8.25 -20.33 17.57
CA GLY A 439 -8.82 -19.31 16.67
C GLY A 439 -8.63 -19.61 15.18
N ARG A 440 -8.27 -20.86 14.83
CA ARG A 440 -7.95 -21.30 13.47
C ARG A 440 -9.19 -21.89 12.83
N VAL A 441 -9.66 -21.24 11.77
CA VAL A 441 -10.61 -21.83 10.84
C VAL A 441 -9.90 -22.97 10.11
N ASP A 442 -10.49 -24.17 10.05
CA ASP A 442 -9.98 -25.24 9.19
C ASP A 442 -10.25 -24.87 7.71
N ILE A 443 -9.32 -24.07 7.17
CA ILE A 443 -9.35 -23.61 5.78
C ILE A 443 -9.34 -24.80 4.82
N ALA A 444 -8.75 -25.94 5.20
CA ALA A 444 -8.71 -27.13 4.35
C ALA A 444 -10.08 -27.84 4.30
N ALA A 445 -10.83 -27.90 5.41
CA ALA A 445 -12.22 -28.34 5.41
C ALA A 445 -13.13 -27.37 4.63
N MET A 446 -12.99 -26.06 4.85
CA MET A 446 -13.77 -25.06 4.11
C MET A 446 -13.50 -25.14 2.60
N ARG A 447 -12.23 -25.28 2.21
CA ARG A 447 -11.80 -25.47 0.82
C ARG A 447 -12.39 -26.75 0.23
N ARG A 448 -12.33 -27.89 0.92
CA ARG A 448 -12.90 -29.16 0.41
C ARG A 448 -14.40 -29.06 0.12
N VAL A 449 -15.14 -28.27 0.90
CA VAL A 449 -16.57 -28.08 0.67
C VAL A 449 -16.83 -27.07 -0.45
N LEU A 450 -16.08 -25.98 -0.51
CA LEU A 450 -16.19 -25.04 -1.65
C LEU A 450 -15.82 -25.73 -2.98
N GLU A 451 -14.83 -26.63 -2.96
CA GLU A 451 -14.43 -27.45 -4.10
C GLU A 451 -15.42 -28.57 -4.42
N SER A 452 -16.24 -29.01 -3.45
CA SER A 452 -17.30 -30.01 -3.68
C SER A 452 -18.62 -29.40 -4.17
N VAL A 453 -18.78 -28.07 -4.09
CA VAL A 453 -19.88 -27.36 -4.74
C VAL A 453 -19.58 -27.27 -6.25
N GLU A 454 -20.09 -28.23 -7.02
CA GLU A 454 -20.06 -28.15 -8.48
C GLU A 454 -20.88 -26.94 -8.95
N MET A 455 -20.18 -25.89 -9.37
CA MET A 455 -20.77 -24.71 -9.99
C MET A 455 -21.26 -25.09 -11.40
N ALA A 456 -22.53 -25.48 -11.50
CA ALA A 456 -23.15 -25.79 -12.78
C ALA A 456 -23.03 -24.59 -13.75
N PRO A 457 -22.75 -24.83 -15.05
CA PRO A 457 -22.76 -23.78 -16.06
C PRO A 457 -24.10 -23.02 -16.05
N GLY A 458 -24.05 -21.69 -15.93
CA GLY A 458 -25.25 -20.84 -15.88
C GLY A 458 -25.67 -20.37 -14.48
N THR A 459 -24.85 -20.58 -13.45
CA THR A 459 -25.06 -19.94 -12.13
C THR A 459 -24.82 -18.43 -12.25
N MET A 460 -25.89 -17.63 -12.31
CA MET A 460 -25.81 -16.21 -12.67
C MET A 460 -25.57 -15.24 -11.50
N ALA A 461 -25.72 -15.67 -10.24
CA ALA A 461 -25.44 -14.81 -9.09
C ALA A 461 -25.14 -15.64 -7.83
N CYS A 462 -24.01 -15.37 -7.18
CA CYS A 462 -23.72 -15.84 -5.83
C CYS A 462 -23.88 -14.67 -4.87
N LYS A 463 -24.93 -14.70 -4.04
CA LYS A 463 -25.05 -13.80 -2.88
C LYS A 463 -24.25 -14.44 -1.75
N PHE A 464 -23.15 -13.83 -1.34
CA PHE A 464 -22.40 -14.30 -0.18
C PHE A 464 -22.96 -13.64 1.07
N GLN A 465 -23.59 -14.42 1.94
CA GLN A 465 -24.01 -13.97 3.25
C GLN A 465 -23.28 -14.81 4.29
N MET A 466 -22.35 -14.19 5.02
CA MET A 466 -21.68 -14.81 6.15
C MET A 466 -22.37 -14.32 7.41
N VAL A 467 -23.12 -15.21 8.07
CA VAL A 467 -23.80 -14.91 9.33
C VAL A 467 -22.96 -15.50 10.46
N LEU A 468 -22.32 -14.65 11.26
CA LEU A 468 -21.78 -15.06 12.55
C LEU A 468 -22.87 -14.85 13.61
N ARG A 469 -23.28 -15.94 14.28
CA ARG A 469 -24.14 -15.86 15.45
C ARG A 469 -23.28 -16.05 16.71
N LEU A 470 -23.09 -14.96 17.44
CA LEU A 470 -22.46 -14.98 18.75
C LEU A 470 -23.56 -14.84 19.81
N TRP A 471 -23.69 -15.83 20.69
CA TRP A 471 -24.67 -15.81 21.77
C TRP A 471 -24.01 -15.26 23.04
N ARG A 472 -24.71 -14.40 23.79
CA ARG A 472 -24.27 -13.90 25.10
C ARG A 472 -25.36 -14.18 26.12
N ARG A 473 -25.00 -14.74 27.28
CA ARG A 473 -25.95 -14.96 28.38
C ARG A 473 -26.02 -13.71 29.27
N GLU A 474 -27.22 -13.28 29.65
CA GLU A 474 -27.38 -12.35 30.77
C GLU A 474 -27.02 -13.08 32.07
N VAL A 475 -26.05 -12.55 32.80
CA VAL A 475 -25.81 -12.94 34.19
C VAL A 475 -26.83 -12.20 35.04
N VAL A 476 -27.92 -12.87 35.41
CA VAL A 476 -28.78 -12.40 36.49
C VAL A 476 -27.97 -12.59 37.78
N VAL A 477 -27.48 -11.49 38.34
CA VAL A 477 -26.93 -11.49 39.69
C VAL A 477 -28.13 -11.51 40.64
N ASP A 478 -28.46 -12.69 41.16
CA ASP A 478 -29.42 -12.80 42.26
C ASP A 478 -28.86 -12.03 43.47
N ALA A 479 -29.64 -11.04 43.92
CA ALA A 479 -29.35 -10.30 45.14
C ALA A 479 -29.42 -11.26 46.33
N VAL A 480 -28.30 -11.42 47.03
CA VAL A 480 -28.30 -11.99 48.38
C VAL A 480 -28.87 -10.93 49.31
N GLU A 481 -30.12 -11.12 49.73
CA GLU A 481 -30.67 -10.45 50.91
C GLU A 481 -29.99 -11.03 52.16
N GLU A 482 -29.16 -10.23 52.84
CA GLU A 482 -28.93 -10.41 54.28
C GLU A 482 -29.81 -9.42 55.05
N PRO A 483 -30.59 -9.89 56.05
CA PRO A 483 -31.35 -9.00 56.91
C PRO A 483 -30.43 -8.41 58.00
N LEU A 484 -30.75 -7.16 58.40
CA LEU A 484 -30.08 -6.33 59.41
C LEU A 484 -29.48 -7.05 60.61
#